data_AF-A0A4Q7S6N3-F1
#
_entry.id   AF-A0A4Q7S6N3-F1
#
_cell.length_a   1.000
_cell.length_b   1.000
_cell.length_c   1.000
_cell.angle_alpha   90.00
_cell.angle_beta   90.00
_cell.angle_gamma   90.00
#
_symmetry.space_group_name_H-M   'P 1'
#
loop_
_entity.id
_entity.type
_entity.pdbx_description
1 polymer ?
#
loop_
_entity_poly.entity_id
_entity_poly.type
_entity_poly.pdbx_seq_one_letter_code
_entity_poly.pdbx_strand_id
1 'polypeptide(L)' 'MLLAACSGYPSTKRWVATTTVQAFDAVEGAPSFKIPLGEECQPIRDMAGKVDMYTLVKCRSGSGWVRSDSPFDKAGK' A
#
# COMPACT_ATOMS: atom_id res chain seq x y z
N MET A 1 -20.05 -6.26 22.89
CA MET A 1 -19.62 -6.52 21.50
C MET A 1 -18.65 -5.42 21.11
N LEU A 2 -17.35 -5.70 21.04
CA LEU A 2 -16.37 -4.72 20.56
C LEU A 2 -16.30 -4.82 19.03
N LEU A 3 -17.02 -3.92 18.36
CA LEU A 3 -16.82 -3.62 16.94
C LEU A 3 -15.50 -2.84 16.82
N ALA A 4 -14.38 -3.55 16.91
CA ALA A 4 -13.07 -2.99 16.55
C ALA A 4 -12.97 -2.96 15.01
N ALA A 5 -13.59 -1.96 14.39
CA ALA A 5 -13.26 -1.57 13.02
C ALA A 5 -11.86 -0.92 13.03
N CYS A 6 -10.80 -1.71 13.22
CA CYS A 6 -9.43 -1.25 13.04
C CYS A 6 -9.06 -1.36 11.56
N SER A 7 -9.60 -0.48 10.73
CA SER A 7 -9.27 -0.36 9.30
C SER A 7 -7.90 0.31 9.06
N GLY A 8 -6.98 0.24 10.03
CA GLY A 8 -5.65 0.83 9.97
C GLY A 8 -4.57 -0.21 10.26
N TYR A 9 -3.52 -0.21 9.46
CA TYR A 9 -2.35 -1.04 9.71
C TYR A 9 -1.58 -0.51 10.95
N PRO A 10 -1.00 -1.40 11.77
CA PRO A 10 -0.14 -0.95 12.86
C PRO A 10 1.04 -0.15 12.30
N SER A 11 1.44 0.91 13.01
CA SER A 11 2.50 1.82 12.55
C SER A 11 3.86 1.14 12.37
N THR A 12 4.05 -0.03 12.97
CA THR A 12 5.23 -0.87 12.88
C THR A 12 5.26 -1.77 11.66
N LYS A 13 4.13 -1.95 10.95
CA LYS A 13 4.08 -2.84 9.78
C LYS A 13 4.92 -2.26 8.65
N ARG A 14 5.76 -3.09 8.06
CA ARG A 14 6.61 -2.75 6.91
C ARG A 14 6.40 -3.74 5.79
N TRP A 15 6.29 -3.22 4.58
CA TRP A 15 6.21 -3.98 3.33
C TRP A 15 7.45 -3.68 2.52
N VAL A 16 8.06 -4.70 1.91
CA VAL A 16 9.23 -4.53 1.06
C VAL A 16 8.82 -4.80 -0.39
N ALA A 17 9.06 -3.85 -1.29
CA ALA A 17 8.75 -4.06 -2.71
C ALA A 17 9.64 -5.18 -3.28
N THR A 18 9.05 -6.26 -3.83
CA THR A 18 9.81 -7.40 -4.40
C THR A 18 10.11 -7.23 -5.89
N THR A 19 9.59 -6.17 -6.49
CA THR A 19 9.98 -5.61 -7.79
C THR A 19 9.62 -4.13 -7.82
N THR A 20 9.81 -3.44 -8.95
CA THR A 20 9.35 -2.06 -9.09
C THR A 20 7.82 -2.00 -9.11
N VAL A 21 7.22 -1.23 -8.21
CA VAL A 21 5.77 -1.07 -8.09
C VAL A 21 5.32 0.30 -8.58
N GLN A 22 4.23 0.35 -9.36
CA GLN A 22 3.60 1.60 -9.74
C GLN A 22 2.66 2.08 -8.63
N ALA A 23 2.89 3.31 -8.14
CA ALA A 23 1.97 3.99 -7.23
C ALA A 23 1.10 5.00 -7.99
N PHE A 24 -0.14 5.16 -7.55
CA PHE A 24 -1.15 6.04 -8.14
C PHE A 24 -1.46 7.21 -7.21
N ASP A 25 -1.89 8.34 -7.77
CA ASP A 25 -2.24 9.55 -7.00
C ASP A 25 -3.57 9.41 -6.22
N ALA A 26 -4.48 8.60 -6.75
CA ALA A 26 -5.77 8.24 -6.15
C ALA A 26 -6.12 6.77 -6.42
N VAL A 27 -7.17 6.29 -5.76
CA VAL A 27 -7.82 5.02 -6.12
C VAL A 27 -8.35 5.12 -7.54
N GLU A 28 -7.93 4.20 -8.41
CA GLU A 28 -8.21 4.25 -9.86
C GLU A 28 -7.71 5.54 -10.55
N GLY A 29 -6.75 6.22 -9.92
CA GLY A 29 -6.14 7.45 -10.40
C GLY A 29 -5.03 7.23 -11.42
N ALA A 30 -4.31 8.31 -11.72
CA ALA A 30 -3.20 8.28 -12.67
C ALA A 30 -1.92 7.75 -12.00
N PRO A 31 -1.02 7.11 -12.79
CA PRO A 31 0.33 6.81 -12.33
C PRO A 31 1.02 8.05 -11.78
N SER A 32 1.53 7.99 -10.54
CA SER A 32 2.19 9.11 -9.87
C SER A 32 3.71 8.94 -9.80
N PHE A 33 4.17 7.83 -9.21
CA PHE A 33 5.60 7.53 -9.09
C PHE A 33 5.83 6.03 -9.01
N LYS A 34 7.10 5.61 -9.10
CA LYS A 34 7.50 4.21 -8.96
C LYS A 34 8.21 3.98 -7.64
N ILE A 35 7.85 2.92 -6.96
CA ILE A 35 8.52 2.39 -5.77
C ILE A 35 9.56 1.37 -6.27
N PRO A 36 10.87 1.63 -6.13
CA PRO A 36 11.93 0.71 -6.53
C PRO A 36 11.90 -0.62 -5.77
N LEU A 37 12.45 -1.66 -6.41
CA LEU A 37 12.76 -2.95 -5.77
C LEU A 37 13.53 -2.74 -4.46
N GLY A 38 13.12 -3.45 -3.41
CA GLY A 38 13.76 -3.44 -2.10
C GLY A 38 13.38 -2.25 -1.22
N GLU A 39 12.57 -1.30 -1.71
CA GLU A 39 12.13 -0.18 -0.88
C GLU A 39 11.10 -0.62 0.17
N GLU A 40 11.31 -0.15 1.40
CA GLU A 40 10.36 -0.33 2.49
C GLU A 40 9.26 0.73 2.48
N CYS A 41 8.02 0.26 2.56
CA CYS A 41 6.82 1.05 2.61
C CYS A 41 6.02 0.72 3.87
N GLN A 42 5.42 1.73 4.46
CA GLN A 42 4.44 1.57 5.53
C GLN A 42 3.04 1.58 4.93
N PRO A 43 2.26 0.49 5.05
CA PRO A 43 0.84 0.54 4.69
C PRO A 43 0.09 1.39 5.72
N ILE A 44 -0.85 2.21 5.26
CA ILE A 44 -1.57 3.18 6.09
C ILE A 44 -3.04 2.78 6.24
N ARG A 45 -3.74 2.62 5.11
CA ARG A 45 -5.15 2.25 5.07
C ARG A 45 -5.51 1.61 3.73
N ASP A 46 -6.57 0.83 3.73
CA ASP A 46 -7.15 0.26 2.51
C ASP A 46 -8.37 1.07 2.04
N MET A 47 -8.63 1.01 0.74
CA MET A 47 -9.82 1.58 0.10
C MET A 47 -10.22 0.70 -1.08
N ALA A 48 -11.51 0.37 -1.18
CA ALA A 48 -12.05 -0.31 -2.35
C ALA A 48 -12.21 0.69 -3.50
N GLY A 49 -11.68 0.34 -4.67
CA GLY A 49 -12.06 0.94 -5.94
C GLY A 49 -13.29 0.23 -6.53
N LYS A 50 -13.60 0.52 -7.80
CA LYS A 50 -14.73 -0.11 -8.49
C LYS A 50 -14.52 -1.60 -8.73
N VAL A 51 -13.27 -2.01 -9.01
CA VAL A 51 -12.92 -3.41 -9.35
C VAL A 51 -11.87 -3.99 -8.41
N ASP A 52 -10.91 -3.17 -7.97
CA ASP A 52 -9.77 -3.62 -7.17
C ASP A 52 -9.76 -2.99 -5.77
N MET A 53 -9.05 -3.62 -4.84
CA MET A 53 -8.68 -2.97 -3.58
C MET A 53 -7.33 -2.25 -3.71
N TYR A 54 -7.21 -1.12 -3.03
CA TYR A 54 -6.01 -0.31 -2.99
C TYR A 54 -5.57 -0.08 -1.56
N THR A 55 -4.27 -0.02 -1.33
CA THR A 55 -3.67 0.35 -0.05
C THR A 55 -2.88 1.65 -0.24
N LEU A 56 -3.14 2.63 0.60
CA LEU A 56 -2.27 3.81 0.70
C LEU A 56 -0.99 3.40 1.41
N VAL A 57 0.14 3.59 0.74
CA VAL A 57 1.47 3.32 1.30
C VAL A 57 2.27 4.62 1.44
N LYS A 58 3.08 4.69 2.49
CA LYS A 58 4.07 5.74 2.71
C LYS A 58 5.46 5.11 2.60
N CYS A 59 6.21 5.49 1.58
CA CYS A 59 7.56 5.02 1.31
C CYS A 59 8.55 6.19 1.35
N ARG A 60 9.84 5.93 1.13
CA ARG A 60 10.88 6.96 0.99
C ARG A 60 10.70 7.77 -0.30
N SER A 61 10.31 7.11 -1.39
CA SER A 61 10.06 7.71 -2.71
C SER A 61 8.81 8.58 -2.75
N GLY A 62 7.89 8.42 -1.79
CA GLY A 62 6.66 9.19 -1.71
C GLY A 62 5.52 8.45 -1.02
N SER A 63 4.34 9.07 -0.99
CA SER A 63 3.10 8.41 -0.55
C SER A 63 2.16 8.26 -1.74
N GLY A 64 1.55 7.09 -1.90
CA GLY A 64 0.66 6.82 -3.02
C GLY A 64 -0.14 5.54 -2.83
N TRP A 65 -1.11 5.33 -3.72
CA TRP A 65 -1.97 4.16 -3.71
C TRP A 65 -1.34 3.03 -4.51
N VAL A 66 -1.34 1.82 -3.98
CA VAL A 66 -0.94 0.60 -4.69
C VAL A 66 -2.09 -0.37 -4.67
N ARG A 67 -2.24 -1.19 -5.71
CA ARG A 67 -3.25 -2.25 -5.71
C ARG A 67 -2.91 -3.31 -4.68
N SER A 68 -3.91 -3.97 -4.08
CA SER A 68 -3.69 -4.97 -3.04
C SER A 68 -2.87 -6.20 -3.48
N ASP A 69 -2.90 -6.52 -4.77
CA ASP A 69 -2.12 -7.56 -5.44
C ASP A 69 -0.70 -7.12 -5.84
N SER A 70 -0.34 -5.86 -5.56
CA SER A 70 1.00 -5.34 -5.88
C SER A 70 2.10 -6.16 -5.18
N PRO A 71 3.24 -6.37 -5.85
CA PRO A 71 4.29 -7.27 -5.40
C PRO A 71 5.10 -6.68 -4.25
N PHE A 72 4.55 -6.81 -3.04
CA PHE A 72 5.20 -6.52 -1.78
C PHE A 72 5.35 -7.80 -0.97
N ASP A 73 6.51 -7.97 -0.34
CA ASP A 73 6.69 -8.86 0.79
C ASP A 73 6.08 -8.19 2.02
N LYS A 74 4.98 -8.76 2.52
CA LYS A 74 4.21 -8.25 3.63
C LYS A 74 4.64 -9.04 4.86
N ALA A 75 5.72 -8.61 5.51
CA ALA A 75 6.21 -9.27 6.72
C ALA A 75 5.08 -9.33 7.77
N GLY A 76 4.75 -10.56 8.19
CA GLY A 76 3.59 -10.88 9.04
C GLY A 76 2.63 -11.92 8.46
N LYS A 77 3.16 -13.01 7.89
CA LYS A 77 2.45 -14.30 7.95
C LYS A 77 2.70 -14.94 9.30
#